data_AF-A0A832FUT2-F1
#
_entry.id   AF-A0A832FUT2-F1
#
_cell.length_a   1.000
_cell.length_b   1.000
_cell.length_c   1.000
_cell.angle_alpha   90.00
_cell.angle_beta   90.00
_cell.angle_gamma   90.00
#
_symmetry.space_group_name_H-M   'P 1'
#
loop_
_entity.id
_entity.type
_entity.pdbx_description
1 polymer ?
#
loop_
_entity_poly.entity_id
_entity_poly.type
_entity_poly.pdbx_seq_one_letter_code
_entity_poly.pdbx_strand_id
1 'polypeptide(L)'
;GRLFLLAVGVSRYHDPELELEFPVADAQAVAEALSQRCVGLYQMQPPVLLADEDVTRENWQRVFQQFVAELKRAELGPHDLVVVFLAGHGFYDEREERFYLVARDVARSDLAEGRFEKCIPWSDLHALADLTCRKLAMVDACESGMVLPGIRSLQDDMVLTLTAAADNKPSLEHESWGHGAFTKALLEAIAEGQADTSQDRLVSLAETVGYVQSRVPELTLQQSSIAQRPQFAPEALLDVTSLPLAIVP
;
A
#
# COMPACT_ATOMS: atom_id res chain seq x y z
N GLY A 1 -19.47 -5.37 -6.10
CA GLY A 1 -19.68 -4.57 -4.88
C GLY A 1 -19.23 -3.15 -5.13
N ARG A 2 -18.91 -2.41 -4.08
CA ARG A 2 -18.31 -1.08 -4.14
C ARG A 2 -16.82 -1.18 -3.83
N LEU A 3 -16.04 -0.27 -4.39
CA LEU A 3 -14.62 -0.11 -4.05
C LEU A 3 -14.43 1.27 -3.40
N PHE A 4 -13.81 1.28 -2.23
CA PHE A 4 -13.41 2.49 -1.53
C PHE A 4 -11.90 2.52 -1.45
N LEU A 5 -11.28 3.62 -1.86
CA LEU A 5 -9.82 3.76 -1.88
C LEU A 5 -9.41 4.96 -1.02
N LEU A 6 -8.46 4.71 -0.12
CA LEU A 6 -7.65 5.73 0.53
C LEU A 6 -6.20 5.54 0.04
N ALA A 7 -5.65 6.50 -0.70
CA ALA A 7 -4.27 6.45 -1.14
C ALA A 7 -3.47 7.62 -0.55
N VAL A 8 -2.27 7.32 -0.05
CA VAL A 8 -1.38 8.27 0.60
C VAL A 8 0.00 8.20 -0.04
N GLY A 9 0.56 9.34 -0.40
CA GLY A 9 1.92 9.46 -0.93
C GLY A 9 2.66 10.62 -0.28
N VAL A 10 3.89 10.40 0.19
CA VAL A 10 4.74 11.47 0.72
C VAL A 10 6.07 11.50 -0.02
N SER A 11 6.24 12.51 -0.87
CA SER A 11 7.48 12.76 -1.59
C SER A 11 8.26 13.90 -0.93
N ARG A 12 7.56 14.98 -0.55
CA ARG A 12 8.14 16.20 0.03
C ARG A 12 8.05 16.23 1.55
N TYR A 13 9.11 15.80 2.21
CA TYR A 13 9.30 15.88 3.66
C TYR A 13 9.84 17.26 4.09
N HIS A 14 9.63 17.64 5.35
CA HIS A 14 10.31 18.82 5.92
C HIS A 14 11.81 18.61 6.10
N ASP A 15 12.22 17.35 6.32
CA ASP A 15 13.62 16.95 6.37
C ASP A 15 14.08 16.56 4.95
N PRO A 16 15.01 17.32 4.32
CA PRO A 16 15.47 17.03 2.96
C PRO A 16 16.17 15.66 2.82
N GLU A 17 16.66 15.07 3.92
CA GLU A 17 17.26 13.72 3.88
C GLU A 17 16.23 12.60 3.65
N LEU A 18 14.94 12.91 3.76
CA LEU A 18 13.83 11.98 3.57
C LEU A 18 13.10 12.21 2.23
N GLU A 19 13.55 13.13 1.37
CA GLU A 19 12.88 13.38 0.10
C GLU A 19 12.90 12.14 -0.80
N LEU A 20 11.74 11.86 -1.39
CA LEU A 20 11.51 10.81 -2.37
C LEU A 20 10.89 11.42 -3.63
N GLU A 21 11.08 10.80 -4.77
CA GLU A 21 10.65 11.38 -6.05
C GLU A 21 9.21 10.98 -6.40
N PHE A 22 8.83 9.71 -6.20
CA PHE A 22 7.61 9.14 -6.79
C PHE A 22 6.41 8.80 -5.89
N PRO A 23 6.46 8.78 -4.54
CA PRO A 23 5.30 8.36 -3.72
C PRO A 23 3.96 9.02 -4.03
N VAL A 24 3.92 10.32 -4.34
CA VAL A 24 2.68 11.00 -4.75
C VAL A 24 2.19 10.52 -6.12
N ALA A 25 3.10 10.38 -7.09
CA ALA A 25 2.78 9.86 -8.41
C ALA A 25 2.28 8.41 -8.33
N ASP A 26 2.88 7.61 -7.45
CA ASP A 26 2.49 6.23 -7.17
C ASP A 26 1.05 6.13 -6.67
N ALA A 27 0.70 6.91 -5.65
CA ALA A 27 -0.65 6.93 -5.08
C ALA A 27 -1.72 7.35 -6.12
N GLN A 28 -1.40 8.33 -6.97
CA GLN A 28 -2.28 8.80 -8.03
C GLN A 28 -2.46 7.74 -9.13
N ALA A 29 -1.36 7.13 -9.58
CA ALA A 29 -1.37 6.14 -10.65
C ALA A 29 -2.13 4.87 -10.23
N VAL A 30 -1.99 4.41 -8.99
CA VAL A 30 -2.76 3.26 -8.47
C VAL A 30 -4.25 3.58 -8.41
N ALA A 31 -4.62 4.78 -7.97
CA ALA A 31 -6.02 5.20 -7.95
C ALA A 31 -6.64 5.24 -9.36
N GLU A 32 -5.90 5.77 -10.33
CA GLU A 32 -6.31 5.79 -11.74
C GLU A 32 -6.43 4.38 -12.32
N ALA A 33 -5.43 3.53 -12.12
CA ALA A 33 -5.42 2.16 -12.61
C ALA A 33 -6.63 1.36 -12.10
N LEU A 34 -6.92 1.44 -10.79
CA LEU A 34 -8.10 0.79 -10.20
C LEU A 34 -9.39 1.37 -10.79
N SER A 35 -9.50 2.69 -10.91
CA SER A 35 -10.70 3.33 -11.47
C SER A 35 -10.99 2.91 -12.91
N GLN A 36 -9.95 2.72 -13.73
CA GLN A 36 -10.12 2.33 -15.13
C GLN A 36 -10.39 0.84 -15.30
N ARG A 37 -9.77 0.00 -14.46
CA ARG A 37 -9.76 -1.46 -14.67
C ARG A 37 -10.76 -2.23 -13.82
N CYS A 38 -11.29 -1.63 -12.75
CA CYS A 38 -12.29 -2.29 -11.91
C CYS A 38 -13.73 -2.15 -12.44
N VAL A 39 -13.94 -1.42 -13.55
CA VAL A 39 -15.27 -1.18 -14.15
C VAL A 39 -15.92 -2.51 -14.53
N GLY A 40 -17.08 -2.80 -13.94
CA GLY A 40 -17.79 -4.08 -14.11
C GLY A 40 -17.55 -5.08 -12.98
N LEU A 41 -16.47 -4.93 -12.20
CA LEU A 41 -16.24 -5.67 -10.95
C LEU A 41 -16.78 -4.91 -9.73
N TYR A 42 -16.50 -3.61 -9.69
CA TYR A 42 -16.88 -2.74 -8.59
C TYR A 42 -17.43 -1.40 -9.08
N GLN A 43 -18.33 -0.82 -8.29
CA GLN A 43 -18.64 0.60 -8.38
C GLN A 43 -17.68 1.37 -7.48
N MET A 44 -16.59 1.87 -8.06
CA MET A 44 -15.61 2.67 -7.33
C MET A 44 -16.22 4.00 -6.86
N GLN A 45 -16.10 4.28 -5.57
CA GLN A 45 -16.43 5.59 -5.00
C GLN A 45 -15.28 6.57 -5.25
N PRO A 46 -15.52 7.90 -5.18
CA PRO A 46 -14.43 8.87 -5.29
C PRO A 46 -13.27 8.54 -4.33
N PRO A 47 -12.03 8.41 -4.83
CA PRO A 47 -10.90 8.06 -3.98
C PRO A 47 -10.56 9.22 -3.03
N VAL A 48 -10.13 8.87 -1.82
CA VAL A 48 -9.54 9.82 -0.88
C VAL A 48 -8.03 9.80 -1.09
N LEU A 49 -7.46 10.94 -1.48
CA LEU A 49 -6.03 11.09 -1.74
C LEU A 49 -5.42 12.07 -0.72
N LEU A 50 -4.34 11.66 -0.06
CA LEU A 50 -3.48 12.57 0.71
C LEU A 50 -2.08 12.58 0.09
N ALA A 51 -1.55 13.77 -0.17
CA ALA A 51 -0.24 13.94 -0.80
C ALA A 51 0.58 15.01 -0.07
N ASP A 52 1.89 14.77 0.09
CA ASP A 52 2.87 15.74 0.56
C ASP A 52 2.40 16.58 1.77
N GLU A 53 2.06 17.86 1.54
CA GLU A 53 1.59 18.84 2.51
C GLU A 53 0.46 18.32 3.40
N ASP A 54 -0.39 17.46 2.84
CA ASP A 54 -1.55 16.92 3.52
C ASP A 54 -1.21 15.71 4.40
N VAL A 55 -0.03 15.11 4.28
CA VAL A 55 0.34 13.91 5.03
C VAL A 55 1.01 14.27 6.35
N THR A 56 0.20 14.82 7.26
CA THR A 56 0.57 15.09 8.66
C THR A 56 -0.22 14.17 9.59
N ARG A 57 0.28 13.96 10.83
CA ARG A 57 -0.46 13.15 11.84
C ARG A 57 -1.88 13.65 12.05
N GLU A 58 -2.03 14.96 12.25
CA GLU A 58 -3.31 15.61 12.54
C GLU A 58 -4.29 15.45 11.37
N ASN A 59 -3.82 15.72 10.15
CA ASN A 59 -4.66 15.63 8.97
C ASN A 59 -5.04 14.17 8.67
N TRP A 60 -4.11 13.23 8.81
CA TRP A 60 -4.41 11.80 8.73
C TRP A 60 -5.51 11.39 9.72
N GLN A 61 -5.38 11.75 11.00
CA GLN A 61 -6.40 11.39 12.01
C GLN A 61 -7.78 11.90 11.61
N ARG A 62 -7.86 13.16 11.14
CA ARG A 62 -9.12 13.76 10.69
C ARG A 62 -9.70 13.05 9.46
N VAL A 63 -8.90 12.87 8.41
CA VAL A 63 -9.37 12.28 7.14
C VAL A 63 -9.69 10.80 7.31
N PHE A 64 -8.86 10.05 8.03
CA PHE A 64 -9.09 8.63 8.27
C PHE A 64 -10.33 8.38 9.13
N GLN A 65 -10.58 9.20 10.16
CA GLN A 65 -11.83 9.12 10.94
C GLN A 65 -13.06 9.41 10.08
N GLN A 66 -12.98 10.39 9.17
CA GLN A 66 -14.06 10.69 8.23
C GLN A 66 -14.29 9.52 7.27
N PHE A 67 -13.23 8.96 6.70
CA PHE A 67 -13.28 7.80 5.82
C PHE A 67 -13.93 6.59 6.53
N VAL A 68 -13.48 6.23 7.72
CA VAL A 68 -14.08 5.13 8.52
C VAL A 68 -15.56 5.41 8.83
N ALA A 69 -15.93 6.65 9.16
CA ALA A 69 -17.32 7.00 9.41
C ALA A 69 -18.19 6.85 8.16
N GLU A 70 -17.68 7.18 6.97
CA GLU A 70 -18.35 6.96 5.70
C GLU A 70 -18.53 5.47 5.41
N LEU A 71 -17.49 4.66 5.59
CA LEU A 71 -17.55 3.20 5.43
C LEU A 71 -18.61 2.58 6.35
N LYS A 72 -18.70 3.03 7.61
CA LYS A 72 -19.71 2.55 8.56
C LYS A 72 -21.13 2.92 8.14
N ARG A 73 -21.35 4.14 7.64
CA ARG A 73 -22.66 4.57 7.12
C ARG A 73 -23.05 3.87 5.82
N ALA A 74 -22.07 3.42 5.04
CA ALA A 74 -22.29 2.77 3.76
C ALA A 74 -22.83 1.33 3.90
N GLU A 75 -22.89 0.76 5.11
CA GLU A 75 -23.37 -0.61 5.36
C GLU A 75 -22.69 -1.65 4.45
N LEU A 76 -21.36 -1.78 4.59
CA LEU A 76 -20.56 -2.60 3.68
C LEU A 76 -20.90 -4.10 3.77
N GLY A 77 -20.90 -4.77 2.62
CA GLY A 77 -21.08 -6.23 2.52
C GLY A 77 -19.80 -6.97 2.12
N PRO A 78 -19.82 -8.33 2.11
CA PRO A 78 -18.66 -9.17 1.79
C PRO A 78 -18.17 -9.06 0.34
N HIS A 79 -18.95 -8.41 -0.53
CA HIS A 79 -18.59 -8.12 -1.92
C HIS A 79 -18.01 -6.71 -2.12
N ASP A 80 -18.01 -5.87 -1.09
CA ASP A 80 -17.35 -4.58 -1.09
C ASP A 80 -15.86 -4.76 -0.79
N LEU A 81 -15.04 -3.85 -1.33
CA LEU A 81 -13.60 -3.82 -1.15
C LEU A 81 -13.17 -2.46 -0.63
N VAL A 82 -12.41 -2.45 0.45
CA VAL A 82 -11.68 -1.27 0.94
C VAL A 82 -10.21 -1.47 0.61
N VAL A 83 -9.63 -0.52 -0.12
CA VAL A 83 -8.21 -0.50 -0.47
C VAL A 83 -7.55 0.66 0.26
N VAL A 84 -6.41 0.38 0.90
CA VAL A 84 -5.51 1.39 1.44
C VAL A 84 -4.19 1.27 0.70
N PHE A 85 -3.76 2.32 0.03
CA PHE A 85 -2.45 2.39 -0.61
C PHE A 85 -1.58 3.40 0.11
N LEU A 86 -0.37 3.01 0.55
CA LEU A 86 0.57 3.90 1.22
C LEU A 86 1.91 3.87 0.49
N ALA A 87 2.44 5.04 0.14
CA ALA A 87 3.78 5.19 -0.42
C ALA A 87 4.58 6.26 0.32
N GLY A 88 5.86 5.98 0.58
CA GLY A 88 6.78 6.89 1.29
C GLY A 88 7.76 6.15 2.19
N HIS A 89 8.33 6.83 3.18
CA HIS A 89 9.18 6.18 4.18
C HIS A 89 8.36 5.40 5.21
N GLY A 90 8.77 4.15 5.45
CA GLY A 90 8.30 3.33 6.57
C GLY A 90 9.33 3.34 7.69
N PHE A 91 8.86 3.21 8.93
CA PHE A 91 9.72 3.04 10.10
C PHE A 91 9.14 1.96 11.00
N TYR A 92 9.97 0.99 11.38
CA TYR A 92 9.59 -0.08 12.31
C TYR A 92 10.29 0.15 13.65
N ASP A 93 9.49 0.33 14.70
CA ASP A 93 10.00 0.38 16.07
C ASP A 93 10.10 -1.04 16.63
N GLU A 94 11.32 -1.56 16.70
CA GLU A 94 11.62 -2.88 17.25
C GLU A 94 11.22 -3.04 18.73
N ARG A 95 11.14 -1.93 19.48
CA ARG A 95 10.89 -1.96 20.94
C ARG A 95 9.43 -2.20 21.25
N GLU A 96 8.54 -1.58 20.46
CA GLU A 96 7.10 -1.72 20.59
C GLU A 96 6.48 -2.68 19.57
N GLU A 97 7.29 -3.22 18.65
CA GLU A 97 6.88 -4.06 17.53
C GLU A 97 5.81 -3.38 16.64
N ARG A 98 6.02 -2.08 16.35
CA ARG A 98 5.05 -1.24 15.63
C ARG A 98 5.62 -0.67 14.34
N PHE A 99 4.83 -0.76 13.28
CA PHE A 99 5.11 -0.08 12.02
C PHE A 99 4.46 1.31 12.00
N TYR A 100 5.17 2.26 11.38
CA TYR A 100 4.71 3.61 11.14
C TYR A 100 5.02 4.02 9.70
N LEU A 101 4.07 4.70 9.05
CA LEU A 101 4.38 5.53 7.88
C LEU A 101 4.92 6.87 8.39
N VAL A 102 6.08 7.27 7.88
CA VAL A 102 6.70 8.55 8.23
C VAL A 102 5.88 9.66 7.57
N ALA A 103 5.31 10.53 8.39
CA ALA A 103 4.58 11.71 7.93
C ALA A 103 5.55 12.83 7.54
N ARG A 104 5.05 13.80 6.79
CA ARG A 104 5.84 14.94 6.29
C ARG A 104 6.66 15.66 7.35
N ASP A 105 6.06 15.90 8.52
CA ASP A 105 6.61 16.79 9.56
C ASP A 105 7.62 16.11 10.49
N VAL A 106 7.96 14.85 10.20
CA VAL A 106 8.91 14.05 10.96
C VAL A 106 10.32 14.35 10.49
N ALA A 107 11.22 14.63 11.43
CA ALA A 107 12.65 14.69 11.14
C ALA A 107 13.30 13.32 11.31
N ARG A 108 14.39 13.05 10.60
CA ARG A 108 15.16 11.82 10.76
C ARG A 108 15.68 11.63 12.19
N SER A 109 16.01 12.71 12.88
CA SER A 109 16.41 12.68 14.30
C SER A 109 15.27 12.24 15.22
N ASP A 110 14.01 12.58 14.91
CA ASP A 110 12.85 12.12 15.69
C ASP A 110 12.77 10.59 15.64
N LEU A 111 12.95 9.99 14.46
CA LEU A 111 12.97 8.54 14.29
C LEU A 111 14.13 7.88 15.07
N ALA A 112 15.33 8.46 14.99
CA ALA A 112 16.51 7.95 15.69
C ALA A 112 16.39 8.03 17.23
N GLU A 113 15.65 9.01 17.74
CA GLU A 113 15.43 9.24 19.17
C GLU A 113 14.16 8.56 19.70
N GLY A 114 13.41 7.86 18.85
CA GLY A 114 12.20 7.13 19.24
C GLY A 114 10.96 8.03 19.43
N ARG A 115 10.92 9.19 18.78
CA ARG A 115 9.78 10.12 18.79
C ARG A 115 8.88 9.90 17.59
N PHE A 116 7.81 9.13 17.77
CA PHE A 116 6.91 8.72 16.69
C PHE A 116 5.55 9.42 16.69
N GLU A 117 5.35 10.44 17.53
CA GLU A 117 4.04 11.09 17.75
C GLU A 117 3.48 11.73 16.47
N LYS A 118 4.38 12.16 15.58
CA LYS A 118 4.05 12.73 14.28
C LYS A 118 3.90 11.69 13.16
N CYS A 119 4.34 10.46 13.37
CA CYS A 119 4.22 9.40 12.38
C CYS A 119 2.79 8.85 12.34
N ILE A 120 2.42 8.17 11.25
CA ILE A 120 1.12 7.51 11.12
C ILE A 120 1.29 6.04 11.54
N PRO A 121 0.77 5.62 12.71
CA PRO A 121 0.91 4.26 13.17
C PRO A 121 0.02 3.33 12.35
N TRP A 122 0.54 2.15 12.03
CA TRP A 122 -0.21 1.10 11.34
C TRP A 122 -1.48 0.68 12.09
N SER A 123 -1.44 0.74 13.43
CA SER A 123 -2.56 0.38 14.30
C SER A 123 -3.80 1.26 14.13
N ASP A 124 -3.69 2.42 13.49
CA ASP A 124 -4.88 3.19 13.10
C ASP A 124 -5.79 2.37 12.16
N LEU A 125 -5.21 1.52 11.31
CA LEU A 125 -5.96 0.67 10.38
C LEU A 125 -6.81 -0.40 11.09
N HIS A 126 -6.58 -0.68 12.38
CA HIS A 126 -7.44 -1.58 13.17
C HIS A 126 -8.90 -1.11 13.20
N ALA A 127 -9.15 0.19 13.01
CA ALA A 127 -10.52 0.72 12.89
C ALA A 127 -11.31 0.15 11.70
N LEU A 128 -10.62 -0.47 10.72
CA LEU A 128 -11.22 -1.17 9.59
C LEU A 128 -11.57 -2.62 9.93
N ALA A 129 -11.01 -3.22 10.99
CA ALA A 129 -11.16 -4.64 11.33
C ALA A 129 -12.63 -5.06 11.45
N ASP A 130 -13.46 -4.23 12.09
CA ASP A 130 -14.89 -4.51 12.32
C ASP A 130 -15.77 -4.41 11.06
N LEU A 131 -15.24 -3.94 9.93
CA LEU A 131 -16.02 -3.81 8.69
C LEU A 131 -16.25 -5.19 8.04
N THR A 132 -17.49 -5.47 7.65
CA THR A 132 -17.95 -6.73 7.05
C THR A 132 -17.57 -6.92 5.57
N CYS A 133 -16.54 -6.22 5.10
CA CYS A 133 -16.07 -6.20 3.72
C CYS A 133 -14.66 -6.81 3.58
N ARG A 134 -14.21 -6.99 2.33
CA ARG A 134 -12.82 -7.33 2.04
C ARG A 134 -11.95 -6.08 2.23
N LYS A 135 -10.73 -6.26 2.75
CA LYS A 135 -9.76 -5.18 2.93
C LYS A 135 -8.42 -5.58 2.33
N LEU A 136 -7.82 -4.66 1.58
CA LEU A 136 -6.51 -4.83 0.96
C LEU A 136 -5.65 -3.60 1.24
N ALA A 137 -4.53 -3.79 1.90
CA ALA A 137 -3.48 -2.80 2.05
C ALA A 137 -2.35 -3.08 1.06
N MET A 138 -1.90 -2.06 0.35
CA MET A 138 -0.76 -2.09 -0.54
C MET A 138 0.24 -1.04 -0.06
N VAL A 139 1.48 -1.44 0.25
CA VAL A 139 2.44 -0.55 0.92
C VAL A 139 3.74 -0.49 0.13
N ASP A 140 3.97 0.63 -0.54
CA ASP A 140 5.25 0.99 -1.16
C ASP A 140 6.11 1.84 -0.23
N ALA A 141 6.58 1.23 0.84
CA ALA A 141 7.41 1.90 1.81
C ALA A 141 8.66 1.09 2.17
N CYS A 142 9.81 1.78 2.24
CA CYS A 142 11.06 1.19 2.70
C CYS A 142 11.00 0.94 4.20
N GLU A 143 11.45 -0.24 4.62
CA GLU A 143 11.77 -0.51 6.01
C GLU A 143 13.25 -0.23 6.23
N SER A 144 13.58 0.82 6.95
CA SER A 144 14.89 0.91 7.58
C SER A 144 14.94 -0.10 8.73
N GLY A 145 15.10 -1.38 8.40
CA GLY A 145 15.32 -2.45 9.38
C GLY A 145 14.10 -3.31 9.67
N MET A 146 14.30 -4.61 9.47
CA MET A 146 13.51 -5.75 9.95
C MET A 146 12.25 -6.10 9.15
N VAL A 147 12.34 -7.29 8.53
CA VAL A 147 11.24 -8.23 8.28
C VAL A 147 10.12 -7.97 9.27
N LEU A 148 8.87 -7.88 8.84
CA LEU A 148 7.72 -7.45 9.64
C LEU A 148 7.15 -8.54 10.57
N PRO A 149 7.48 -8.60 11.88
CA PRO A 149 6.53 -9.03 12.89
C PRO A 149 5.32 -8.09 12.92
N GLY A 150 5.47 -6.80 12.59
CA GLY A 150 4.39 -5.80 12.61
C GLY A 150 3.21 -6.12 11.69
N ILE A 151 3.43 -6.73 10.52
CA ILE A 151 2.32 -7.21 9.67
C ILE A 151 1.57 -8.37 10.34
N ARG A 152 2.21 -9.14 11.24
CA ARG A 152 1.48 -10.13 12.05
C ARG A 152 0.37 -9.47 12.88
N SER A 153 0.52 -8.21 13.30
CA SER A 153 -0.52 -7.55 14.08
C SER A 153 -1.81 -7.33 13.29
N LEU A 154 -1.77 -7.27 11.95
CA LEU A 154 -2.97 -7.24 11.10
C LEU A 154 -3.45 -8.61 10.64
N GLN A 155 -2.68 -9.68 10.88
CA GLN A 155 -3.18 -11.04 10.62
C GLN A 155 -4.43 -11.32 11.48
N ASP A 156 -4.52 -10.70 12.66
CA ASP A 156 -5.66 -10.80 13.55
C ASP A 156 -6.91 -10.05 13.03
N ASP A 157 -6.74 -9.07 12.13
CA ASP A 157 -7.81 -8.16 11.67
C ASP A 157 -8.32 -8.44 10.24
N MET A 158 -7.88 -9.54 9.62
CA MET A 158 -8.29 -9.98 8.28
C MET A 158 -8.02 -8.96 7.14
N VAL A 159 -7.01 -8.11 7.30
CA VAL A 159 -6.56 -7.19 6.25
C VAL A 159 -5.47 -7.88 5.42
N LEU A 160 -5.77 -8.13 4.14
CA LEU A 160 -4.78 -8.65 3.20
C LEU A 160 -3.76 -7.55 2.93
N THR A 161 -2.47 -7.84 3.08
CA THR A 161 -1.42 -6.84 2.97
C THR A 161 -0.37 -7.29 1.97
N LEU A 162 -0.06 -6.44 0.99
CA LEU A 162 1.01 -6.62 0.02
C LEU A 162 2.02 -5.48 0.16
N THR A 163 3.28 -5.78 0.47
CA THR A 163 4.31 -4.76 0.71
C THR A 163 5.48 -4.86 -0.24
N ALA A 164 6.13 -3.72 -0.49
CA ALA A 164 7.17 -3.56 -1.49
C ALA A 164 8.47 -4.29 -1.18
N ALA A 165 8.89 -4.34 0.08
CA ALA A 165 10.19 -4.90 0.45
C ALA A 165 10.10 -5.75 1.72
N ALA A 166 11.08 -6.64 1.82
CA ALA A 166 11.42 -7.38 3.03
C ALA A 166 12.94 -7.41 3.18
N ASP A 167 13.39 -7.74 4.40
CA ASP A 167 14.79 -8.01 4.76
C ASP A 167 15.73 -6.80 4.83
N ASN A 168 15.29 -5.65 5.40
CA ASN A 168 16.15 -4.47 5.60
C ASN A 168 16.79 -3.94 4.30
N LYS A 169 16.05 -4.06 3.19
CA LYS A 169 16.46 -3.56 1.88
C LYS A 169 15.59 -2.36 1.51
N PRO A 170 16.17 -1.30 0.92
CA PRO A 170 15.39 -0.16 0.48
C PRO A 170 14.37 -0.57 -0.58
N SER A 171 13.17 0.01 -0.55
CA SER A 171 12.32 0.12 -1.74
C SER A 171 13.02 1.07 -2.71
N LEU A 172 13.20 0.64 -3.96
CA LEU A 172 13.90 1.43 -4.97
C LEU A 172 12.90 2.16 -5.85
N GLU A 173 13.24 3.40 -6.20
CA GLU A 173 12.55 4.20 -7.21
C GLU A 173 13.51 4.57 -8.33
N HIS A 174 12.98 4.79 -9.54
CA HIS A 174 13.82 5.11 -10.69
C HIS A 174 13.09 5.94 -11.74
N GLU A 175 13.75 6.98 -12.26
CA GLU A 175 13.20 7.90 -13.26
C GLU A 175 12.64 7.18 -14.50
N SER A 176 13.31 6.12 -14.98
CA SER A 176 12.84 5.37 -16.17
C SER A 176 11.53 4.62 -15.94
N TRP A 177 11.17 4.35 -14.69
CA TRP A 177 9.90 3.74 -14.33
C TRP A 177 8.85 4.79 -14.03
N GLY A 178 9.27 5.99 -13.62
CA GLY A 178 8.41 7.07 -13.14
C GLY A 178 7.71 6.75 -11.82
N HIS A 179 8.18 5.72 -11.12
CA HIS A 179 7.52 5.08 -9.98
C HIS A 179 8.53 4.33 -9.09
N GLY A 180 8.12 3.99 -7.87
CA GLY A 180 8.75 2.90 -7.09
C GLY A 180 8.68 1.56 -7.84
N ALA A 181 9.66 0.67 -7.64
CA ALA A 181 9.72 -0.63 -8.33
C ALA A 181 8.46 -1.47 -8.07
N PHE A 182 7.95 -1.42 -6.84
CA PHE A 182 6.72 -2.10 -6.45
C PHE A 182 5.50 -1.50 -7.13
N THR A 183 5.33 -0.17 -7.08
CA THR A 183 4.23 0.49 -7.79
C THR A 183 4.29 0.25 -9.29
N LYS A 184 5.48 0.29 -9.91
CA LYS A 184 5.65 -0.05 -11.33
C LYS A 184 5.13 -1.46 -11.64
N ALA A 185 5.51 -2.46 -10.85
CA ALA A 185 5.03 -3.83 -11.02
C ALA A 185 3.51 -3.96 -10.80
N LEU A 186 2.94 -3.22 -9.83
CA LEU A 186 1.49 -3.17 -9.62
C LEU A 186 0.75 -2.58 -10.83
N LEU A 187 1.27 -1.51 -11.43
CA LEU A 187 0.68 -0.90 -12.61
C LEU A 187 0.76 -1.84 -13.83
N GLU A 188 1.89 -2.52 -14.03
CA GLU A 188 2.01 -3.55 -15.07
C GLU A 188 0.98 -4.70 -14.84
N ALA A 189 0.79 -5.13 -13.59
CA ALA A 189 -0.18 -6.16 -13.24
C ALA A 189 -1.63 -5.70 -13.49
N ILE A 190 -2.04 -4.57 -12.93
CA ILE A 190 -3.43 -4.10 -12.88
C ILE A 190 -3.79 -3.29 -14.12
N ALA A 191 -3.01 -2.25 -14.43
CA ALA A 191 -3.31 -1.31 -15.50
C ALA A 191 -3.01 -1.91 -16.89
N GLU A 192 -1.94 -2.67 -17.02
CA GLU A 192 -1.56 -3.28 -18.31
C GLU A 192 -2.11 -4.71 -18.46
N GLY A 193 -2.61 -5.31 -17.38
CA GLY A 193 -3.19 -6.66 -17.39
C GLY A 193 -2.15 -7.78 -17.48
N GLN A 194 -0.87 -7.49 -17.26
CA GLN A 194 0.21 -8.48 -17.46
C GLN A 194 0.20 -9.62 -16.44
N ALA A 195 -0.60 -9.50 -15.37
CA ALA A 195 -0.74 -10.53 -14.35
C ALA A 195 -1.81 -11.59 -14.67
N ASP A 196 -2.62 -11.43 -15.73
CA ASP A 196 -3.63 -12.43 -16.15
C ASP A 196 -2.94 -13.68 -16.73
N THR A 197 -2.45 -14.52 -15.83
CA THR A 197 -1.75 -15.77 -16.16
C THR A 197 -2.74 -16.89 -16.47
N SER A 198 -3.95 -16.81 -15.93
CA SER A 198 -5.03 -17.76 -16.19
C SER A 198 -5.73 -17.55 -17.54
N GLN A 199 -5.53 -16.38 -18.17
CA GLN A 199 -6.13 -15.95 -19.43
C GLN A 199 -7.67 -15.90 -19.39
N ASP A 200 -8.24 -15.61 -18.22
CA ASP A 200 -9.69 -15.51 -18.04
C ASP A 200 -10.20 -14.06 -18.19
N ARG A 201 -9.30 -13.13 -18.54
CA ARG A 201 -9.51 -11.68 -18.65
C ARG A 201 -9.76 -10.99 -17.31
N LEU A 202 -9.44 -11.64 -16.21
CA LEU A 202 -9.41 -11.04 -14.88
C LEU A 202 -7.97 -11.02 -14.38
N VAL A 203 -7.67 -10.00 -13.61
CA VAL A 203 -6.47 -9.97 -12.78
C VAL A 203 -6.93 -10.11 -11.33
N SER A 204 -6.64 -11.26 -10.73
CA SER A 204 -6.91 -11.54 -9.33
C SER A 204 -5.81 -11.02 -8.40
N LEU A 205 -6.10 -10.97 -7.10
CA LEU A 205 -5.11 -10.67 -6.07
C LEU A 205 -3.96 -11.69 -6.10
N ALA A 206 -4.26 -12.99 -6.24
CA ALA A 206 -3.23 -14.03 -6.29
C ALA A 206 -2.27 -13.84 -7.48
N GLU A 207 -2.83 -13.56 -8.66
CA GLU A 207 -2.07 -13.22 -9.85
C GLU A 207 -1.24 -11.95 -9.67
N THR A 208 -1.84 -10.91 -9.09
CA THR A 208 -1.15 -9.64 -8.81
C THR A 208 0.04 -9.86 -7.87
N VAL A 209 -0.15 -10.61 -6.78
CA VAL A 209 0.91 -10.94 -5.82
C VAL A 209 2.03 -11.73 -6.52
N GLY A 210 1.69 -12.77 -7.27
CA GLY A 210 2.68 -13.58 -7.99
C GLY A 210 3.47 -12.77 -9.02
N TYR A 211 2.78 -11.89 -9.78
CA TYR A 211 3.42 -11.00 -10.74
C TYR A 211 4.38 -10.03 -10.05
N VAL A 212 3.93 -9.32 -9.01
CA VAL A 212 4.73 -8.36 -8.25
C VAL A 212 5.95 -9.04 -7.61
N GLN A 213 5.79 -10.21 -7.01
CA GLN A 213 6.88 -10.96 -6.40
C GLN A 213 7.93 -11.46 -7.41
N SER A 214 7.55 -11.67 -8.66
CA SER A 214 8.48 -12.00 -9.75
C SER A 214 9.14 -10.76 -10.33
N ARG A 215 8.35 -9.70 -10.55
CA ARG A 215 8.74 -8.54 -11.35
C ARG A 215 9.62 -7.55 -10.59
N VAL A 216 9.33 -7.30 -9.31
CA VAL A 216 10.11 -6.35 -8.50
C VAL A 216 11.59 -6.76 -8.35
N PRO A 217 11.93 -8.04 -8.04
CA PRO A 217 13.33 -8.48 -8.06
C PRO A 217 14.01 -8.28 -9.41
N GLU A 218 13.29 -8.52 -10.51
CA GLU A 218 13.82 -8.34 -11.87
C GLU A 218 14.18 -6.87 -12.14
N LEU A 219 13.25 -5.95 -11.87
CA LEU A 219 13.45 -4.51 -12.03
C LEU A 219 14.62 -4.00 -11.17
N THR A 220 14.65 -4.38 -9.89
CA THR A 220 15.65 -3.89 -8.95
C THR A 220 17.06 -4.45 -9.18
N LEU A 221 17.19 -5.69 -9.68
CA LEU A 221 18.47 -6.28 -10.09
C LEU A 221 19.04 -5.69 -11.38
N GLN A 222 18.20 -5.11 -12.24
CA GLN A 222 18.66 -4.41 -13.45
C GLN A 222 19.30 -3.05 -13.11
N GLN A 223 18.87 -2.41 -12.02
CA GLN A 223 19.36 -1.09 -11.60
C GLN A 223 20.40 -1.16 -10.47
N SER A 224 20.38 -2.23 -9.66
CA SER A 224 21.25 -2.36 -8.49
C SER A 224 21.69 -3.81 -8.27
N SER A 225 22.63 -4.04 -7.35
CA SER A 225 22.99 -5.38 -6.90
C SER A 225 22.03 -5.98 -5.87
N ILE A 226 20.97 -5.25 -5.49
CA ILE A 226 20.02 -5.63 -4.45
C ILE A 226 18.69 -6.00 -5.10
N ALA A 227 18.28 -7.25 -4.92
CA ALA A 227 16.92 -7.69 -5.23
C ALA A 227 15.99 -7.31 -4.07
N GLN A 228 15.05 -6.39 -4.35
CA GLN A 228 13.90 -6.11 -3.51
C GLN A 228 12.90 -7.27 -3.62
N ARG A 229 12.32 -7.71 -2.49
CA ARG A 229 11.42 -8.87 -2.43
C ARG A 229 10.10 -8.49 -1.76
N PRO A 230 9.03 -8.30 -2.54
CA PRO A 230 7.69 -8.04 -2.00
C PRO A 230 7.15 -9.21 -1.16
N GLN A 231 6.34 -8.89 -0.15
CA GLN A 231 5.69 -9.88 0.72
C GLN A 231 4.18 -9.71 0.74
N PHE A 232 3.48 -10.84 0.84
CA PHE A 232 2.04 -10.87 1.05
C PHE A 232 1.72 -11.53 2.39
N ALA A 233 0.72 -11.00 3.10
CA ALA A 233 0.26 -11.55 4.35
C ALA A 233 -1.26 -11.36 4.56
N PRO A 234 -1.90 -12.26 5.32
CA PRO A 234 -1.39 -13.58 5.70
C PRO A 234 -1.30 -14.50 4.47
N GLU A 235 -0.18 -15.22 4.33
CA GLU A 235 0.10 -16.09 3.18
C GLU A 235 -1.00 -17.15 2.98
N ALA A 236 -1.51 -17.72 4.08
CA ALA A 236 -2.55 -18.74 4.06
C ALA A 236 -3.88 -18.30 3.41
N LEU A 237 -4.12 -16.99 3.26
CA LEU A 237 -5.34 -16.48 2.64
C LEU A 237 -5.20 -16.26 1.12
N LEU A 238 -3.99 -16.31 0.56
CA LEU A 238 -3.77 -15.94 -0.84
C LEU A 238 -4.55 -16.87 -1.80
N ASP A 239 -4.43 -18.18 -1.61
CA ASP A 239 -5.02 -19.18 -2.52
C ASP A 239 -6.51 -19.42 -2.27
N VAL A 240 -7.03 -19.01 -1.11
CA VAL A 240 -8.44 -19.23 -0.73
C VAL A 240 -9.29 -17.97 -0.90
N THR A 241 -8.67 -16.82 -1.18
CA THR A 241 -9.38 -15.56 -1.40
C THR A 241 -9.56 -15.29 -2.88
N SER A 242 -10.78 -15.46 -3.38
CA SER A 242 -11.15 -14.93 -4.70
C SER A 242 -11.40 -13.42 -4.61
N LEU A 243 -10.39 -12.63 -5.00
CA LEU A 243 -10.49 -11.18 -5.07
C LEU A 243 -10.04 -10.68 -6.45
N PRO A 244 -10.96 -10.43 -7.40
CA PRO A 244 -10.61 -9.78 -8.66
C PRO A 244 -10.32 -8.30 -8.39
N LEU A 245 -9.28 -7.78 -9.04
CA LEU A 245 -8.83 -6.38 -8.94
C LEU A 245 -9.04 -5.61 -10.25
N ALA A 246 -8.90 -6.28 -11.40
CA ALA A 246 -9.03 -5.66 -12.71
C ALA A 246 -9.63 -6.61 -13.75
N ILE A 247 -10.23 -6.03 -14.79
CA ILE A 247 -10.61 -6.70 -16.04
C ILE A 247 -9.60 -6.30 -17.11
N VAL A 248 -9.04 -7.30 -17.79
CA VAL A 248 -8.17 -7.11 -18.96
C VAL A 248 -9.04 -6.81 -20.18
N PRO A 249 -8.69 -5.81 -21.01
CA PRO A 249 -9.40 -5.46 -22.24
C PRO A 249 -9.64 -6.61 -23.22
#